data_AF-A0A4Q2UMQ1-F1
#
_entry.id   AF-A0A4Q2UMQ1-F1
#
_cell.length_a   1.000
_cell.length_b   1.000
_cell.length_c   1.000
_cell.angle_alpha   90.00
_cell.angle_beta   90.00
_cell.angle_gamma   90.00
#
_symmetry.space_group_name_H-M   'P 1'
#
loop_
_entity.id
_entity.type
_entity.pdbx_description
1 polymer ?
#
loop_
_entity_poly.entity_id
_entity_poly.type
_entity_poly.pdbx_seq_one_letter_code
_entity_poly.pdbx_strand_id
1 'polypeptide(L)'
;MRVVKIQRIISGGQTGIDQLGLEVAKSLSIPTGGVAPKGFLTEDGPNTQLRDVYGLADHISADYPPRTKSNVQQSDGTVVFGELTGGTKLTVDACQKAGKPHIINPTADALRVWLIEHQIKVLNVAGNRGSSLQVEQLQQYRKILYDVLTTNQRLAVLFRKEPAQWGLRGDPYLWAELRQAGETLMLPESTDALKELLRLLIHNLTGLELKPGQEQQVSRYKFGGMSSGVVSANFWLEEAIPLLRHRLTLLREGDL
;
A
#
# COMPACT_ATOMS: atom_id res chain seq x y z
N MET A 1 -10.74 5.96 -7.92
CA MET A 1 -9.37 6.45 -7.63
C MET A 1 -8.37 5.54 -8.31
N ARG A 2 -7.42 6.10 -9.06
CA ARG A 2 -6.27 5.37 -9.63
C ARG A 2 -5.43 4.76 -8.50
N VAL A 3 -4.73 3.67 -8.80
CA VAL A 3 -3.81 3.03 -7.85
C VAL A 3 -2.39 3.52 -8.13
N VAL A 4 -1.56 3.66 -7.10
CA VAL A 4 -0.13 3.90 -7.27
C VAL A 4 0.63 2.77 -6.58
N LYS A 5 1.37 2.00 -7.39
CA LYS A 5 2.21 0.91 -6.93
C LYS A 5 3.56 1.48 -6.52
N ILE A 6 3.86 1.42 -5.22
CA ILE A 6 5.19 1.75 -4.71
C ILE A 6 6.18 0.70 -5.20
N GLN A 7 7.15 1.14 -5.98
CA GLN A 7 8.20 0.31 -6.55
C GLN A 7 9.40 0.21 -5.63
N ARG A 8 9.65 1.26 -4.83
CA ARG A 8 10.78 1.31 -3.90
C ARG A 8 10.52 2.28 -2.75
N ILE A 9 11.01 1.91 -1.57
CA ILE A 9 11.12 2.82 -0.41
C ILE A 9 12.60 3.15 -0.22
N ILE A 10 12.92 4.43 -0.09
CA ILE A 10 14.28 4.89 0.21
C ILE A 10 14.33 5.72 1.48
N SER A 11 15.51 5.79 2.09
CA SER A 11 15.72 6.49 3.36
C SER A 11 17.20 6.86 3.58
N GLY A 12 17.46 7.72 4.57
CA GLY A 12 18.80 8.11 5.01
C GLY A 12 19.45 7.16 6.02
N GLY A 13 18.72 6.15 6.49
CA GLY A 13 19.22 5.09 7.38
C GLY A 13 19.48 5.49 8.84
N GLN A 14 19.15 6.72 9.25
CA GLN A 14 19.21 7.11 10.66
C GLN A 14 18.30 6.19 11.52
N THR A 15 18.56 6.09 12.81
CA THR A 15 17.61 5.50 13.76
C THR A 15 16.24 6.18 13.68
N GLY A 16 15.19 5.55 14.24
CA GLY A 16 13.84 6.12 14.24
C GLY A 16 13.15 5.98 12.87
N ILE A 17 12.65 7.09 12.32
CA ILE A 17 11.76 7.05 11.14
C ILE A 17 12.45 6.52 9.89
N ASP A 18 13.72 6.88 9.70
CA ASP A 18 14.50 6.46 8.54
C ASP A 18 14.58 4.91 8.48
N GLN A 19 14.94 4.23 9.56
CA GLN A 19 14.97 2.76 9.65
C GLN A 19 13.56 2.15 9.66
N LEU A 20 12.59 2.76 10.32
CA LEU A 20 11.19 2.31 10.31
C LEU A 20 10.65 2.17 8.88
N GLY A 21 10.93 3.16 8.01
CA GLY A 21 10.53 3.11 6.60
C GLY A 21 11.12 1.89 5.88
N LEU A 22 12.41 1.61 6.09
CA LEU A 22 13.11 0.47 5.50
C LEU A 22 12.58 -0.87 6.02
N GLU A 23 12.34 -0.97 7.32
CA GLU A 23 11.82 -2.18 7.97
C GLU A 23 10.40 -2.53 7.48
N VAL A 24 9.50 -1.54 7.43
CA VAL A 24 8.13 -1.75 6.93
C VAL A 24 8.18 -2.21 5.48
N ALA A 25 8.96 -1.54 4.63
CA ALA A 25 9.11 -1.90 3.22
C ALA A 25 9.63 -3.34 3.06
N LYS A 26 10.67 -3.70 3.83
CA LYS A 26 11.24 -5.05 3.82
C LYS A 26 10.21 -6.10 4.25
N SER A 27 9.42 -5.83 5.30
CA SER A 27 8.38 -6.75 5.78
C SER A 27 7.26 -6.99 4.76
N LEU A 28 7.09 -6.06 3.82
CA LEU A 28 6.09 -6.11 2.74
C LEU A 28 6.69 -6.51 1.38
N SER A 29 7.95 -6.98 1.37
CA SER A 29 8.71 -7.33 0.17
C SER A 29 8.79 -6.19 -0.87
N ILE A 30 8.72 -4.94 -0.41
CA ILE A 30 8.93 -3.75 -1.23
C ILE A 30 10.44 -3.49 -1.30
N PRO A 31 11.03 -3.31 -2.48
CA PRO A 31 12.45 -2.96 -2.62
C PRO A 31 12.83 -1.76 -1.76
N THR A 32 13.99 -1.85 -1.10
CA THR A 32 14.54 -0.80 -0.22
C THR A 32 15.79 -0.16 -0.82
N GLY A 33 16.21 0.98 -0.30
CA GLY A 33 17.47 1.62 -0.69
C GLY A 33 17.64 3.03 -0.13
N GLY A 34 18.41 3.84 -0.85
CA GLY A 34 18.72 5.21 -0.48
C GLY A 34 20.21 5.41 -0.25
N VAL A 35 20.55 6.54 0.33
CA VAL A 35 21.93 6.95 0.59
C VAL A 35 22.08 7.26 2.07
N ALA A 36 23.03 6.59 2.71
CA ALA A 36 23.45 6.82 4.09
C ALA A 36 24.70 7.72 4.13
N PRO A 37 25.03 8.35 5.28
CA PRO A 37 26.31 9.05 5.44
C PRO A 37 27.49 8.07 5.36
N LYS A 38 28.69 8.60 5.02
CA LYS A 38 29.95 7.83 4.94
C LYS A 38 30.10 6.84 6.09
N GLY A 39 30.30 5.56 5.78
CA GLY A 39 30.45 4.50 6.78
C GLY A 39 29.14 4.08 7.45
N PHE A 40 28.00 4.41 6.86
CA PHE A 40 26.65 4.07 7.35
C PHE A 40 26.40 4.55 8.79
N LEU A 41 26.84 5.78 9.09
CA LEU A 41 26.73 6.35 10.43
C LEU A 41 25.29 6.65 10.82
N THR A 42 24.96 6.28 12.05
CA THR A 42 23.70 6.58 12.76
C THR A 42 24.02 7.18 14.14
N GLU A 43 23.00 7.55 14.92
CA GLU A 43 23.22 8.03 16.30
C GLU A 43 23.81 6.96 17.24
N ASP A 44 23.54 5.68 16.96
CA ASP A 44 24.09 4.54 17.72
C ASP A 44 25.47 4.09 17.19
N GLY A 45 26.01 4.81 16.20
CA GLY A 45 27.26 4.47 15.51
C GLY A 45 27.06 3.87 14.11
N PRO A 46 28.12 3.30 13.51
CA PRO A 46 28.05 2.67 12.19
C PRO A 46 27.10 1.47 12.15
N ASN A 47 26.25 1.39 11.12
CA ASN A 47 25.33 0.26 10.92
C ASN A 47 25.43 -0.32 9.50
N THR A 48 26.20 -1.40 9.33
CA THR A 48 26.40 -2.03 8.01
C THR A 48 25.16 -2.76 7.48
N GLN A 49 24.16 -3.05 8.32
CA GLN A 49 22.89 -3.64 7.86
C GLN A 49 22.16 -2.72 6.88
N LEU A 50 22.38 -1.41 6.97
CA LEU A 50 21.86 -0.45 6.00
C LEU A 50 22.27 -0.80 4.57
N ARG A 51 23.50 -1.29 4.37
CA ARG A 51 23.98 -1.81 3.09
C ARG A 51 23.46 -3.23 2.84
N ASP A 52 23.74 -4.12 3.78
CA ASP A 52 23.65 -5.58 3.54
C ASP A 52 22.20 -6.09 3.48
N VAL A 53 21.28 -5.44 4.21
CA VAL A 53 19.87 -5.85 4.31
C VAL A 53 18.96 -4.95 3.46
N TYR A 54 19.23 -3.65 3.46
CA TYR A 54 18.37 -2.62 2.88
C TYR A 54 18.92 -1.99 1.60
N GLY A 55 20.15 -2.31 1.19
CA GLY A 55 20.72 -1.87 -0.08
C GLY A 55 20.99 -0.37 -0.16
N LEU A 56 21.28 0.31 0.96
CA LEU A 56 21.70 1.71 0.94
C LEU A 56 23.12 1.84 0.38
N ALA A 57 23.33 2.88 -0.42
CA ALA A 57 24.63 3.30 -0.88
C ALA A 57 25.30 4.22 0.15
N ASP A 58 26.63 4.16 0.20
CA ASP A 58 27.41 5.04 1.06
C ASP A 58 27.66 6.39 0.38
N HIS A 59 27.56 7.50 1.11
CA HIS A 59 27.94 8.82 0.60
C HIS A 59 29.44 9.09 0.82
N ILE A 60 30.06 9.88 -0.04
CA ILE A 60 31.48 10.28 0.10
C ILE A 60 31.73 11.15 1.35
N SER A 61 30.68 11.79 1.87
CA SER A 61 30.70 12.67 3.04
C SER A 61 29.96 12.02 4.21
N ALA A 62 30.52 12.16 5.41
CA ALA A 62 29.89 11.74 6.67
C ALA A 62 28.79 12.71 7.12
N ASP A 63 28.66 13.88 6.49
CA ASP A 63 27.66 14.87 6.87
C ASP A 63 26.25 14.41 6.44
N TYR A 64 25.26 14.72 7.28
CA TYR A 64 23.86 14.38 7.01
C TYR A 64 23.18 15.21 5.89
N PRO A 65 23.53 16.48 5.61
CA PRO A 65 22.86 17.23 4.54
C PRO A 65 23.05 16.67 3.13
N PRO A 66 24.25 16.21 2.70
CA PRO A 66 24.44 15.60 1.38
C PRO A 66 23.56 14.37 1.12
N ARG A 67 23.50 13.42 2.07
CA ARG A 67 22.66 12.21 1.92
C ARG A 67 21.17 12.54 1.87
N THR A 68 20.74 13.53 2.65
CA THR A 68 19.34 14.03 2.65
C THR A 68 18.94 14.57 1.29
N LYS A 69 19.78 15.41 0.68
CA LYS A 69 19.52 15.95 -0.67
C LYS A 69 19.47 14.84 -1.72
N SER A 70 20.38 13.87 -1.63
CA SER A 70 20.44 12.74 -2.56
C SER A 70 19.15 11.90 -2.52
N ASN A 71 18.66 11.57 -1.31
CA ASN A 71 17.41 10.82 -1.17
C ASN A 71 16.19 11.60 -1.69
N VAL A 72 16.09 12.91 -1.42
CA VAL A 72 15.02 13.73 -1.98
C VAL A 72 15.05 13.72 -3.51
N GLN A 73 16.22 13.88 -4.12
CA GLN A 73 16.38 13.90 -5.57
C GLN A 73 16.04 12.55 -6.23
N GLN A 74 16.42 11.44 -5.61
CA GLN A 74 16.18 10.08 -6.11
C GLN A 74 14.74 9.58 -5.88
N SER A 75 13.93 10.32 -5.13
CA SER A 75 12.52 10.00 -4.90
C SER A 75 11.58 10.77 -5.81
N ASP A 76 10.37 10.22 -5.99
CA ASP A 76 9.26 10.96 -6.60
C ASP A 76 8.64 11.94 -5.59
N GLY A 77 8.73 11.62 -4.30
CA GLY A 77 8.28 12.48 -3.21
C GLY A 77 8.69 11.95 -1.85
N THR A 78 8.57 12.80 -0.83
CA THR A 78 9.00 12.50 0.54
C THR A 78 7.86 12.60 1.55
N VAL A 79 7.67 11.56 2.36
CA VAL A 79 6.87 11.65 3.60
C VAL A 79 7.80 11.94 4.78
N VAL A 80 7.41 12.92 5.60
CA VAL A 80 8.17 13.35 6.78
C VAL A 80 7.34 13.10 8.04
N PHE A 81 7.89 12.37 9.02
CA PHE A 81 7.25 12.14 10.32
C PHE A 81 8.04 12.73 11.49
N GLY A 82 7.29 13.18 12.50
CA GLY A 82 7.78 13.80 13.73
C GLY A 82 7.87 15.33 13.65
N GLU A 83 8.58 15.93 14.61
CA GLU A 83 8.74 17.38 14.73
C GLU A 83 9.66 17.97 13.66
N LEU A 84 9.32 19.16 13.18
CA LEU A 84 10.06 19.90 12.15
C LEU A 84 11.29 20.64 12.72
N THR A 85 12.20 19.90 13.32
CA THR A 85 13.43 20.39 13.95
C THR A 85 14.66 19.77 13.30
N GLY A 86 15.75 20.54 13.20
CA GLY A 86 17.03 20.07 12.68
C GLY A 86 16.92 19.37 11.31
N GLY A 87 17.16 18.06 11.30
CA GLY A 87 17.21 17.24 10.08
C GLY A 87 15.89 17.15 9.31
N THR A 88 14.73 17.16 9.97
CA THR A 88 13.43 17.10 9.28
C THR A 88 13.11 18.42 8.57
N LYS A 89 13.46 19.57 9.18
CA LYS A 89 13.39 20.88 8.51
C LYS A 89 14.28 20.92 7.28
N LEU A 90 15.51 20.40 7.38
CA LEU A 90 16.42 20.30 6.25
C LEU A 90 15.85 19.45 5.09
N THR A 91 15.17 18.34 5.41
CA THR A 91 14.48 17.51 4.41
C THR A 91 13.38 18.28 3.69
N VAL A 92 12.55 19.02 4.43
CA VAL A 92 11.48 19.86 3.87
C VAL A 92 12.08 20.95 2.96
N ASP A 93 13.10 21.66 3.44
CA ASP A 93 13.80 22.69 2.66
C ASP A 93 14.43 22.10 1.38
N ALA A 94 14.98 20.88 1.46
CA ALA A 94 15.54 20.19 0.31
C ALA A 94 14.45 19.80 -0.72
N CYS A 95 13.28 19.35 -0.26
CA CYS A 95 12.13 19.04 -1.13
C CYS A 95 11.66 20.30 -1.87
N GLN A 96 11.49 21.41 -1.14
CA GLN A 96 11.08 22.69 -1.71
C GLN A 96 12.09 23.19 -2.77
N LYS A 97 13.38 23.16 -2.45
CA LYS A 97 14.45 23.57 -3.38
C LYS A 97 14.53 22.69 -4.63
N ALA A 98 14.21 21.40 -4.51
CA ALA A 98 14.21 20.46 -5.62
C ALA A 98 12.90 20.43 -6.42
N GLY A 99 11.87 21.18 -6.00
CA GLY A 99 10.53 21.11 -6.59
C GLY A 99 9.87 19.74 -6.43
N LYS A 100 10.26 18.97 -5.41
CA LYS A 100 9.73 17.62 -5.14
C LYS A 100 8.57 17.71 -4.14
N PRO A 101 7.46 16.99 -4.38
CA PRO A 101 6.33 16.99 -3.46
C PRO A 101 6.75 16.37 -2.12
N HIS A 102 6.20 16.90 -1.03
CA HIS A 102 6.36 16.32 0.30
C HIS A 102 5.08 16.44 1.11
N ILE A 103 4.94 15.57 2.12
CA ILE A 103 3.81 15.60 3.07
C ILE A 103 4.32 15.32 4.48
N ILE A 104 3.80 16.05 5.47
CA ILE A 104 4.30 16.06 6.85
C ILE A 104 3.22 15.51 7.78
N ASN A 105 3.58 14.53 8.62
CA ASN A 105 2.69 13.89 9.60
C ASN A 105 1.28 13.55 9.06
N PRO A 106 1.14 12.93 7.87
CA PRO A 106 -0.18 12.64 7.34
C PRO A 106 -0.91 11.54 8.12
N THR A 107 -2.24 11.57 8.07
CA THR A 107 -3.05 10.37 8.33
C THR A 107 -2.86 9.35 7.21
N ALA A 108 -3.24 8.09 7.43
CA ALA A 108 -3.16 7.06 6.38
C ALA A 108 -3.96 7.43 5.12
N ASP A 109 -5.13 8.05 5.28
CA ASP A 109 -5.95 8.49 4.15
C ASP A 109 -5.33 9.66 3.39
N ALA A 110 -4.80 10.66 4.11
CA ALA A 110 -4.10 11.78 3.49
C ALA A 110 -2.87 11.30 2.72
N LEU A 111 -2.09 10.38 3.29
CA LEU A 111 -0.93 9.80 2.60
C LEU A 111 -1.36 9.00 1.36
N ARG A 112 -2.43 8.20 1.43
CA ARG A 112 -2.97 7.47 0.26
C ARG A 112 -3.34 8.40 -0.88
N VAL A 113 -4.10 9.45 -0.58
CA VAL A 113 -4.53 10.44 -1.59
C VAL A 113 -3.31 11.11 -2.21
N TRP A 114 -2.38 11.57 -1.38
CA TRP A 114 -1.17 12.25 -1.82
C TRP A 114 -0.27 11.37 -2.71
N LEU A 115 -0.09 10.08 -2.37
CA LEU A 115 0.66 9.14 -3.21
C LEU A 115 0.04 9.01 -4.62
N ILE A 116 -1.30 9.02 -4.69
CA ILE A 116 -2.05 8.90 -5.95
C ILE A 116 -1.96 10.19 -6.77
N GLU A 117 -2.21 11.34 -6.15
CA GLU A 117 -2.20 12.64 -6.82
C GLU A 117 -0.83 12.96 -7.42
N HIS A 118 0.25 12.63 -6.71
CA HIS A 118 1.61 12.90 -7.15
C HIS A 118 2.28 11.74 -7.88
N GLN A 119 1.58 10.62 -8.10
CA GLN A 119 2.10 9.44 -8.83
C GLN A 119 3.43 8.90 -8.25
N ILE A 120 3.52 8.83 -6.93
CA ILE A 120 4.75 8.48 -6.21
C ILE A 120 5.08 6.99 -6.37
N LYS A 121 6.10 6.62 -7.15
CA LYS A 121 6.56 5.23 -7.31
C LYS A 121 7.77 4.93 -6.41
N VAL A 122 8.65 5.91 -6.23
CA VAL A 122 9.77 5.88 -5.27
C VAL A 122 9.47 6.85 -4.14
N LEU A 123 9.13 6.31 -2.96
CA LEU A 123 8.81 7.11 -1.78
C LEU A 123 10.03 7.20 -0.86
N ASN A 124 10.49 8.41 -0.57
CA ASN A 124 11.46 8.66 0.49
C ASN A 124 10.72 8.80 1.83
N VAL A 125 11.17 8.07 2.85
CA VAL A 125 10.65 8.15 4.22
C VAL A 125 11.73 8.77 5.10
N ALA A 126 11.40 9.91 5.71
CA ALA A 126 12.32 10.66 6.55
C ALA A 126 11.65 11.12 7.83
N GLY A 127 12.43 11.36 8.88
CA GLY A 127 11.87 11.89 10.12
C GLY A 127 12.88 12.04 11.25
N ASN A 128 12.38 12.24 12.47
CA ASN A 128 13.24 12.33 13.64
C ASN A 128 13.95 10.99 13.92
N ARG A 129 15.13 11.13 14.54
CA ARG A 129 15.93 10.01 15.05
C ARG A 129 15.28 9.34 16.26
N GLY A 130 15.69 8.11 16.56
CA GLY A 130 15.12 7.29 17.63
C GLY A 130 15.10 7.99 18.99
N SER A 131 16.20 8.63 19.38
CA SER A 131 16.31 9.38 20.64
C SER A 131 15.35 10.55 20.80
N SER A 132 14.71 10.99 19.71
CA SER A 132 13.78 12.13 19.68
C SER A 132 12.31 11.70 19.53
N LEU A 133 12.01 10.40 19.67
CA LEU A 133 10.68 9.83 19.50
C LEU A 133 10.29 9.00 20.71
N GLN A 134 9.02 9.13 21.12
CA GLN A 134 8.41 8.19 22.05
C GLN A 134 8.04 6.89 21.33
N VAL A 135 7.95 5.78 22.08
CA VAL A 135 7.62 4.46 21.53
C VAL A 135 6.24 4.47 20.86
N GLU A 136 5.28 5.18 21.47
CA GLU A 136 3.91 5.32 20.99
C GLU A 136 3.87 6.04 19.64
N GLN A 137 4.67 7.11 19.48
CA GLN A 137 4.78 7.83 18.21
C GLN A 137 5.36 6.92 17.12
N LEU A 138 6.41 6.17 17.44
CA LEU A 138 7.04 5.23 16.50
C LEU A 138 6.05 4.14 16.05
N GLN A 139 5.28 3.58 16.98
CA GLN A 139 4.22 2.60 16.67
C GLN A 139 3.12 3.20 15.81
N GLN A 140 2.68 4.43 16.10
CA GLN A 140 1.67 5.13 15.30
C GLN A 140 2.15 5.34 13.87
N TYR A 141 3.37 5.84 13.66
CA TYR A 141 3.92 6.05 12.32
C TYR A 141 4.13 4.74 11.57
N ARG A 142 4.57 3.68 12.26
CA ARG A 142 4.67 2.32 11.69
C ARG A 142 3.32 1.85 11.18
N LYS A 143 2.26 2.01 11.97
CA LYS A 143 0.91 1.63 11.59
C LYS A 143 0.44 2.39 10.36
N ILE A 144 0.62 3.72 10.31
CA ILE A 144 0.26 4.54 9.16
C ILE A 144 0.97 4.04 7.89
N LEU A 145 2.29 3.88 7.94
CA LEU A 145 3.07 3.40 6.79
C LEU A 145 2.63 2.01 6.34
N TYR A 146 2.49 1.08 7.29
CA TYR A 146 2.07 -0.29 7.01
C TYR A 146 0.68 -0.35 6.37
N ASP A 147 -0.29 0.38 6.92
CA ASP A 147 -1.65 0.43 6.40
C ASP A 147 -1.69 0.98 4.96
N VAL A 148 -0.93 2.04 4.68
CA VAL A 148 -0.87 2.64 3.35
C VAL A 148 -0.20 1.71 2.34
N LEU A 149 0.95 1.12 2.71
CA LEU A 149 1.71 0.26 1.81
C LEU A 149 1.05 -1.12 1.58
N THR A 150 0.26 -1.62 2.54
CA THR A 150 -0.53 -2.85 2.37
C THR A 150 -1.84 -2.64 1.62
N THR A 151 -2.35 -1.41 1.51
CA THR A 151 -3.68 -1.17 0.90
C THR A 151 -3.78 -1.73 -0.52
N ASN A 152 -2.73 -1.62 -1.32
CA ASN A 152 -2.70 -2.14 -2.70
C ASN A 152 -2.29 -3.61 -2.77
N GLN A 153 -1.92 -4.21 -1.65
CA GLN A 153 -1.69 -5.64 -1.50
C GLN A 153 -2.93 -6.37 -0.95
N ARG A 154 -4.02 -5.66 -0.62
CA ARG A 154 -5.27 -6.24 -0.13
C ARG A 154 -6.22 -6.58 -1.27
N LEU A 155 -6.96 -7.68 -1.13
CA LEU A 155 -7.91 -8.18 -2.12
C LEU A 155 -8.96 -7.13 -2.50
N ALA A 156 -9.38 -6.28 -1.56
CA ALA A 156 -10.33 -5.19 -1.78
C ALA A 156 -9.93 -4.24 -2.91
N VAL A 157 -8.64 -4.13 -3.24
CA VAL A 157 -8.18 -3.28 -4.34
C VAL A 157 -8.82 -3.69 -5.67
N LEU A 158 -9.08 -5.00 -5.88
CA LEU A 158 -9.69 -5.51 -7.11
C LEU A 158 -11.17 -5.12 -7.23
N PHE A 159 -11.83 -4.76 -6.13
CA PHE A 159 -13.27 -4.46 -6.07
C PHE A 159 -13.61 -2.97 -6.17
N ARG A 160 -12.61 -2.09 -6.32
CA ARG A 160 -12.81 -0.63 -6.29
C ARG A 160 -13.75 -0.09 -7.36
N LYS A 161 -13.70 -0.66 -8.58
CA LYS A 161 -14.57 -0.27 -9.69
C LYS A 161 -15.62 -1.35 -9.90
N GLU A 162 -16.89 -1.00 -9.80
CA GLU A 162 -17.96 -1.94 -10.08
C GLU A 162 -17.95 -2.40 -11.55
N PRO A 163 -18.44 -3.60 -11.85
CA PRO A 163 -18.70 -4.03 -13.23
C PRO A 163 -19.76 -3.12 -13.87
N ALA A 164 -19.73 -3.01 -15.20
CA ALA A 164 -20.65 -2.13 -15.93
C ALA A 164 -22.10 -2.61 -15.88
N GLN A 165 -22.31 -3.92 -15.66
CA GLN A 165 -23.59 -4.57 -15.59
C GLN A 165 -23.58 -5.62 -14.48
N TRP A 166 -24.76 -5.91 -13.95
CA TRP A 166 -24.98 -6.90 -12.89
C TRP A 166 -25.90 -8.01 -13.42
N GLY A 167 -25.72 -9.25 -12.96
CA GLY A 167 -26.60 -10.35 -13.32
C GLY A 167 -27.98 -10.22 -12.70
N LEU A 168 -28.04 -10.22 -11.37
CA LEU A 168 -29.23 -10.12 -10.55
C LEU A 168 -29.06 -9.09 -9.44
N ARG A 169 -30.19 -8.72 -8.81
CA ARG A 169 -30.23 -7.61 -7.84
C ARG A 169 -29.50 -7.88 -6.53
N GLY A 170 -29.08 -9.11 -6.25
CA GLY A 170 -28.23 -9.46 -5.11
C GLY A 170 -26.73 -9.38 -5.40
N ASP A 171 -26.30 -9.39 -6.67
CA ASP A 171 -24.88 -9.38 -7.02
C ASP A 171 -24.12 -8.14 -6.53
N PRO A 172 -24.68 -6.90 -6.57
CA PRO A 172 -24.01 -5.72 -6.02
C PRO A 172 -23.72 -5.85 -4.51
N TYR A 173 -24.59 -6.53 -3.76
CA TYR A 173 -24.42 -6.72 -2.32
C TYR A 173 -23.33 -7.74 -2.01
N LEU A 174 -23.29 -8.85 -2.76
CA LEU A 174 -22.19 -9.81 -2.66
C LEU A 174 -20.86 -9.16 -3.06
N TRP A 175 -20.84 -8.31 -4.08
CA TRP A 175 -19.64 -7.53 -4.43
C TRP A 175 -19.17 -6.64 -3.27
N ALA A 176 -20.09 -5.95 -2.60
CA ALA A 176 -19.77 -5.12 -1.44
C ALA A 176 -19.24 -5.94 -0.25
N GLU A 177 -19.84 -7.10 0.05
CA GLU A 177 -19.36 -7.98 1.12
C GLU A 177 -17.98 -8.57 0.80
N LEU A 178 -17.75 -9.00 -0.45
CA LEU A 178 -16.43 -9.49 -0.87
C LEU A 178 -15.37 -8.39 -0.83
N ARG A 179 -15.74 -7.15 -1.19
CA ARG A 179 -14.85 -6.00 -1.02
C ARG A 179 -14.49 -5.80 0.45
N GLN A 180 -15.48 -5.83 1.36
CA GLN A 180 -15.26 -5.67 2.79
C GLN A 180 -14.41 -6.79 3.37
N ALA A 181 -14.71 -8.06 3.05
CA ALA A 181 -13.86 -9.19 3.43
C ALA A 181 -12.45 -9.05 2.86
N GLY A 182 -12.34 -8.55 1.62
CA GLY A 182 -11.08 -8.26 0.96
C GLY A 182 -10.26 -7.14 1.62
N GLU A 183 -10.83 -6.36 2.55
CA GLU A 183 -10.07 -5.38 3.31
C GLU A 183 -9.12 -6.03 4.30
N THR A 184 -9.33 -7.28 4.70
CA THR A 184 -8.42 -7.99 5.63
C THR A 184 -7.58 -9.06 4.95
N LEU A 185 -7.95 -9.45 3.72
CA LEU A 185 -7.27 -10.48 2.95
C LEU A 185 -6.21 -9.89 2.03
N MET A 186 -5.04 -10.53 1.99
CA MET A 186 -4.00 -10.20 1.02
C MET A 186 -4.36 -10.71 -0.37
N LEU A 187 -3.79 -10.09 -1.40
CA LEU A 187 -3.92 -10.54 -2.78
C LEU A 187 -3.30 -11.93 -2.94
N PRO A 188 -4.00 -12.87 -3.61
CA PRO A 188 -3.45 -14.17 -3.90
C PRO A 188 -2.25 -14.12 -4.86
N GLU A 189 -1.37 -15.13 -4.74
CA GLU A 189 -0.13 -15.24 -5.52
C GLU A 189 -0.36 -15.57 -7.01
N SER A 190 -1.57 -15.93 -7.42
CA SER A 190 -1.91 -16.15 -8.84
C SER A 190 -3.39 -15.86 -9.13
N THR A 191 -3.71 -15.72 -10.42
CA THR A 191 -5.10 -15.56 -10.88
C THR A 191 -5.96 -16.80 -10.62
N ASP A 192 -5.35 -17.98 -10.50
CA ASP A 192 -6.04 -19.22 -10.15
C ASP A 192 -6.28 -19.32 -8.64
N ALA A 193 -5.29 -18.95 -7.81
CA ALA A 193 -5.48 -18.82 -6.37
C ALA A 193 -6.57 -17.79 -6.04
N LEU A 194 -6.64 -16.69 -6.81
CA LEU A 194 -7.75 -15.74 -6.73
C LEU A 194 -9.10 -16.37 -7.08
N LYS A 195 -9.17 -17.15 -8.16
CA LYS A 195 -10.41 -17.84 -8.56
C LYS A 195 -10.93 -18.76 -7.45
N GLU A 196 -10.05 -19.55 -6.85
CA GLU A 196 -10.42 -20.49 -5.79
C GLU A 196 -10.79 -19.77 -4.48
N LEU A 197 -10.05 -18.72 -4.10
CA LEU A 197 -10.42 -17.89 -2.95
C LEU A 197 -11.81 -17.26 -3.13
N LEU A 198 -12.10 -16.70 -4.31
CA LEU A 198 -13.41 -16.10 -4.58
C LEU A 198 -14.53 -17.15 -4.53
N ARG A 199 -14.31 -18.35 -5.08
CA ARG A 199 -15.27 -19.46 -4.98
C ARG A 199 -15.59 -19.79 -3.52
N LEU A 200 -14.57 -19.92 -2.68
CA LEU A 200 -14.73 -20.21 -1.25
C LEU A 200 -15.45 -19.08 -0.51
N LEU A 201 -15.07 -17.82 -0.74
CA LEU A 201 -15.70 -16.67 -0.09
C LEU A 201 -17.17 -16.53 -0.49
N ILE A 202 -17.50 -16.70 -1.78
CA ILE A 202 -18.87 -16.63 -2.28
C ILE A 202 -19.74 -17.71 -1.64
N HIS A 203 -19.23 -18.94 -1.60
CA HIS A 203 -19.92 -20.04 -0.94
C HIS A 203 -20.13 -19.76 0.56
N ASN A 204 -19.09 -19.33 1.28
CA ASN A 204 -19.18 -19.07 2.72
C ASN A 204 -20.12 -17.90 3.06
N LEU A 205 -20.15 -16.85 2.23
CA LEU A 205 -21.01 -15.69 2.48
C LEU A 205 -22.48 -15.99 2.14
N THR A 206 -22.75 -16.76 1.09
CA THR A 206 -24.09 -16.84 0.50
C THR A 206 -24.72 -18.22 0.52
N GLY A 207 -23.93 -19.29 0.63
CA GLY A 207 -24.32 -20.67 0.37
C GLY A 207 -24.29 -21.05 -1.12
N LEU A 208 -24.04 -20.10 -2.03
CA LEU A 208 -24.06 -20.35 -3.46
C LEU A 208 -22.92 -21.29 -3.88
N GLU A 209 -23.26 -22.37 -4.57
CA GLU A 209 -22.30 -23.14 -5.36
C GLU A 209 -22.16 -22.53 -6.76
N LEU A 210 -20.96 -22.11 -7.14
CA LEU A 210 -20.70 -21.53 -8.46
C LEU A 210 -20.65 -22.60 -9.56
N LYS A 211 -21.83 -23.07 -9.95
CA LYS A 211 -22.10 -23.95 -11.09
C LYS A 211 -23.05 -23.23 -12.08
N PRO A 212 -22.92 -23.45 -13.40
CA PRO A 212 -23.80 -22.83 -14.38
C PRO A 212 -25.29 -23.04 -14.08
N GLY A 213 -26.08 -21.98 -14.23
CA GLY A 213 -27.53 -21.95 -14.00
C GLY A 213 -27.97 -21.89 -12.53
N GLN A 214 -27.03 -21.87 -11.57
CA GLN A 214 -27.38 -21.74 -10.16
C GLN A 214 -27.66 -20.29 -9.75
N GLU A 215 -28.59 -20.14 -8.84
CA GLU A 215 -28.94 -18.87 -8.21
C GLU A 215 -29.12 -19.09 -6.71
N GLN A 216 -28.76 -18.10 -5.90
CA GLN A 216 -28.91 -18.19 -4.46
C GLN A 216 -29.66 -16.97 -3.93
N GLN A 217 -30.79 -17.22 -3.28
CA GLN A 217 -31.49 -16.19 -2.53
C GLN A 217 -30.75 -15.93 -1.22
N VAL A 218 -30.33 -14.69 -1.01
CA VAL A 218 -29.70 -14.22 0.22
C VAL A 218 -30.65 -13.27 0.92
N SER A 219 -31.17 -13.66 2.08
CA SER A 219 -32.23 -12.95 2.79
C SER A 219 -31.84 -11.53 3.18
N ARG A 220 -30.60 -11.33 3.65
CA ARG A 220 -30.06 -10.01 4.04
C ARG A 220 -29.88 -9.04 2.87
N TYR A 221 -29.94 -9.49 1.62
CA TYR A 221 -29.89 -8.64 0.43
C TYR A 221 -31.27 -8.25 -0.08
N LYS A 222 -32.35 -8.57 0.64
CA LYS A 222 -33.72 -8.23 0.24
C LYS A 222 -34.06 -6.79 0.63
N PHE A 223 -34.59 -6.05 -0.34
CA PHE A 223 -35.12 -4.69 -0.20
C PHE A 223 -36.41 -4.47 -1.01
N GLY A 224 -37.05 -5.54 -1.51
CA GLY A 224 -38.38 -5.54 -2.14
C GLY A 224 -38.41 -5.97 -3.62
N GLY A 225 -39.43 -6.75 -4.01
CA GLY A 225 -39.63 -7.29 -5.36
C GLY A 225 -39.15 -8.74 -5.56
N MET A 226 -39.67 -9.42 -6.61
CA MET A 226 -39.50 -10.89 -6.81
C MET A 226 -38.05 -11.38 -6.97
N SER A 227 -37.13 -10.58 -7.50
CA SER A 227 -35.70 -10.97 -7.63
C SER A 227 -34.77 -10.19 -6.70
N SER A 228 -35.33 -9.54 -5.67
CA SER A 228 -34.55 -8.82 -4.68
C SER A 228 -33.69 -9.80 -3.87
N GLY A 229 -32.38 -9.56 -3.81
CA GLY A 229 -31.44 -10.36 -3.04
C GLY A 229 -31.06 -11.72 -3.63
N VAL A 230 -31.34 -11.97 -4.91
CA VAL A 230 -30.86 -13.18 -5.62
C VAL A 230 -29.48 -12.91 -6.24
N VAL A 231 -28.54 -13.82 -6.05
CA VAL A 231 -27.18 -13.81 -6.60
C VAL A 231 -27.08 -14.83 -7.74
N SER A 232 -26.44 -14.47 -8.86
CA SER A 232 -26.35 -15.32 -10.06
C SER A 232 -24.99 -16.00 -10.21
N ALA A 233 -24.94 -17.34 -10.23
CA ALA A 233 -23.68 -18.04 -10.49
C ALA A 233 -23.10 -17.74 -11.87
N ASN A 234 -23.94 -17.58 -12.90
CA ASN A 234 -23.49 -17.29 -14.27
C ASN A 234 -22.74 -15.96 -14.32
N PHE A 235 -23.30 -14.90 -13.72
CA PHE A 235 -22.63 -13.60 -13.64
C PHE A 235 -21.26 -13.70 -12.96
N TRP A 236 -21.15 -14.42 -11.85
CA TRP A 236 -19.87 -14.57 -11.16
C TRP A 236 -18.86 -15.39 -11.96
N LEU A 237 -19.31 -16.45 -12.63
CA LEU A 237 -18.45 -17.33 -13.42
C LEU A 237 -17.95 -16.68 -14.72
N GLU A 238 -18.83 -15.95 -15.41
CA GLU A 238 -18.60 -15.47 -16.78
C GLU A 238 -18.12 -14.02 -16.82
N GLU A 239 -18.47 -13.20 -15.83
CA GLU A 239 -18.18 -11.76 -15.83
C GLU A 239 -17.30 -11.34 -14.64
N ALA A 240 -17.79 -11.51 -13.41
CA ALA A 240 -17.14 -10.89 -12.24
C ALA A 240 -15.78 -11.50 -11.90
N ILE A 241 -15.67 -12.84 -11.84
CA ILE A 241 -14.38 -13.49 -11.56
C ILE A 241 -13.37 -13.25 -12.68
N PRO A 242 -13.70 -13.40 -13.98
CA PRO A 242 -12.82 -13.02 -15.07
C PRO A 242 -12.33 -11.58 -14.99
N LEU A 243 -13.22 -10.63 -14.70
CA LEU A 243 -12.87 -9.21 -14.48
C LEU A 243 -11.85 -9.03 -13.35
N LEU A 244 -12.07 -9.67 -12.21
CA LEU A 244 -11.17 -9.57 -11.05
C LEU A 244 -9.80 -10.23 -11.33
N ARG A 245 -9.77 -11.35 -12.06
CA ARG A 245 -8.52 -11.99 -12.51
C ARG A 245 -7.73 -11.09 -13.45
N HIS A 246 -8.40 -10.47 -14.42
CA HIS A 246 -7.75 -9.52 -15.33
C HIS A 246 -7.18 -8.31 -14.57
N ARG A 247 -7.91 -7.78 -13.59
CA ARG A 247 -7.40 -6.74 -12.68
C ARG A 247 -6.16 -7.20 -11.92
N LEU A 248 -6.13 -8.41 -11.38
CA LEU A 248 -4.91 -8.90 -10.71
C LEU A 248 -3.69 -8.91 -11.64
N THR A 249 -3.87 -9.30 -12.91
CA THR A 249 -2.81 -9.23 -13.93
C THR A 249 -2.32 -7.79 -14.14
N LEU A 250 -3.22 -6.85 -14.41
CA LEU A 250 -2.86 -5.44 -14.61
C LEU A 250 -2.15 -4.84 -13.38
N LEU A 251 -2.57 -5.18 -12.16
CA LEU A 251 -1.94 -4.69 -10.94
C LEU A 251 -0.47 -5.16 -10.83
N ARG A 252 -0.21 -6.38 -11.29
CA ARG A 252 1.13 -6.98 -11.26
C ARG A 252 2.02 -6.36 -12.32
N GLU A 253 1.49 -6.08 -13.50
CA GLU A 253 2.16 -5.42 -14.62
C GLU A 253 2.36 -3.91 -14.36
N GLY A 254 1.52 -3.30 -13.51
CA GLY A 254 1.62 -1.89 -13.12
C GLY A 254 0.63 -0.95 -13.83
N ASP A 255 -0.41 -1.50 -14.46
CA ASP A 255 -1.27 -0.83 -15.43
C ASP A 255 -2.73 -0.61 -14.95
N LEU A 256 -2.95 -0.61 -13.62
CA LEU A 256 -4.28 -0.55 -13.01
C LEU A 256 -4.72 0.84 -12.53
#